data_AF-A0A0K8JF78-F1
#
_entry.id   AF-A0A0K8JF78-F1
#
_cell.length_a   1.000
_cell.length_b   1.000
_cell.length_c   1.000
_cell.angle_alpha   90.00
_cell.angle_beta   90.00
_cell.angle_gamma   90.00
#
_symmetry.space_group_name_H-M   'P 1'
#
loop_
_entity.id
_entity.type
_entity.pdbx_description
1 polymer ?
#
loop_
_entity_poly.entity_id
_entity_poly.type
_entity_poly.pdbx_seq_one_letter_code
_entity_poly.pdbx_strand_id
1 'polypeptide(L)'
;MVELAYLGSTDQLERLLQLKANFSEDVDFTQAGDILLYQGFVHYALDMYLFQINRGVQGEYPCGEYYCKAGFCCYKLKDFSGAITCFGQALTYGYRNHDIFEFLEWVYQQCDNEVIKEKCHILKTDNSYIRK
;
A
#
# COMPACT_ATOMS: atom_id res chain seq x y z
N MET A 1 -2.99 -12.16 24.83
CA MET A 1 -1.75 -11.42 25.15
C MET A 1 -0.94 -11.43 23.86
N VAL A 2 -0.91 -10.32 23.12
CA VAL A 2 -0.19 -10.26 21.83
C VAL A 2 1.23 -9.82 22.15
N GLU A 3 2.19 -10.72 22.02
CA GLU A 3 3.62 -10.41 22.13
C GLU A 3 4.01 -9.52 20.94
N LEU A 4 4.26 -8.24 21.19
CA LEU A 4 4.83 -7.33 20.20
C LEU A 4 6.30 -7.72 19.99
N ALA A 5 6.58 -8.49 18.95
CA ALA A 5 7.96 -8.76 18.53
C ALA A 5 8.58 -7.48 17.95
N TYR A 6 9.58 -6.94 18.64
CA TYR A 6 10.44 -5.88 18.11
C TYR A 6 11.40 -6.50 17.09
N LEU A 7 11.16 -6.25 15.80
CA LEU A 7 12.02 -6.69 14.70
C LEU A 7 13.18 -5.71 14.57
N GLY A 8 14.11 -5.77 15.52
CA GLY A 8 15.21 -4.81 15.63
C GLY A 8 16.40 -5.08 14.71
N SER A 9 16.42 -6.21 14.00
CA SER A 9 17.55 -6.61 13.15
C SER A 9 17.10 -7.19 11.80
N THR A 10 17.92 -6.96 10.77
CA THR A 10 17.74 -7.51 9.41
C THR A 10 17.58 -9.03 9.43
N ASP A 11 18.28 -9.72 10.33
CA ASP A 11 18.22 -11.19 10.49
C ASP A 11 16.87 -11.69 11.03
N GLN A 12 16.25 -10.95 11.96
CA GLN A 12 14.92 -11.30 12.48
C GLN A 12 13.85 -11.11 11.40
N LEU A 13 14.04 -10.10 10.55
CA LEU A 13 13.16 -9.82 9.43
C LEU A 13 13.32 -10.85 8.31
N GLU A 14 14.55 -11.25 7.98
CA GLU A 14 14.80 -12.35 7.05
C GLU A 14 14.21 -13.67 7.55
N ARG A 15 14.32 -13.96 8.85
CA ARG A 15 13.66 -15.13 9.44
C ARG A 15 12.13 -15.04 9.36
N LEU A 16 11.54 -13.87 9.58
CA LEU A 16 10.10 -13.65 9.40
C LEU A 16 9.70 -13.91 7.94
N LEU A 17 10.48 -13.43 6.97
CA LEU A 17 10.25 -13.64 5.54
C LEU A 17 10.42 -15.13 5.14
N GLN A 18 11.36 -15.84 5.74
CA GLN A 18 11.53 -17.28 5.55
C GLN A 18 10.38 -18.06 6.18
N LEU A 19 9.90 -17.66 7.36
CA LEU A 19 8.72 -18.26 8.00
C LEU A 19 7.46 -18.02 7.15
N LYS A 20 7.34 -16.85 6.51
CA LYS A 20 6.25 -16.50 5.58
C LYS A 20 6.07 -17.54 4.47
N ALA A 21 7.14 -18.16 3.98
CA ALA A 21 7.04 -19.19 2.94
C ALA A 21 6.34 -20.47 3.44
N ASN A 22 6.33 -20.70 4.76
CA ASN A 22 5.83 -21.94 5.38
C ASN A 22 4.42 -21.81 5.99
N PHE A 23 3.88 -20.58 6.14
CA PHE A 23 2.58 -20.31 6.80
C PHE A 23 1.67 -19.40 5.98
N SER A 24 1.74 -19.51 4.65
CA SER A 24 1.04 -18.61 3.73
C SER A 24 -0.50 -18.64 3.84
N GLU A 25 -1.08 -19.66 4.47
CA GLU A 25 -2.52 -19.75 4.74
C GLU A 25 -2.92 -19.19 6.11
N ASP A 26 -2.01 -19.13 7.08
CA ASP A 26 -2.32 -18.73 8.47
C ASP A 26 -1.95 -17.28 8.81
N VAL A 27 -1.16 -16.63 7.96
CA VAL A 27 -0.67 -15.26 8.19
C VAL A 27 -1.50 -14.26 7.40
N ASP A 28 -2.16 -13.35 8.12
CA ASP A 28 -2.73 -12.15 7.53
C ASP A 28 -1.59 -11.17 7.17
N PHE A 29 -1.19 -11.21 5.89
CA PHE A 29 -0.11 -10.37 5.35
C PHE A 29 -0.40 -8.87 5.46
N THR A 30 -1.66 -8.49 5.64
CA THR A 30 -2.05 -7.08 5.75
C THR A 30 -1.71 -6.54 7.13
N GLN A 31 -1.98 -7.31 8.19
CA GLN A 31 -1.60 -6.97 9.57
C GLN A 31 -0.08 -6.94 9.72
N ALA A 32 0.63 -7.89 9.11
CA ALA A 32 2.09 -7.87 9.08
C ALA A 32 2.61 -6.59 8.38
N GLY A 33 2.01 -6.22 7.25
CA GLY A 33 2.31 -4.96 6.56
C GLY A 33 2.08 -3.72 7.44
N ASP A 34 0.96 -3.66 8.17
CA ASP A 34 0.63 -2.54 9.04
C ASP A 34 1.63 -2.40 10.20
N ILE A 35 2.04 -3.52 10.82
CA ILE A 35 3.06 -3.54 11.88
C ILE A 35 4.40 -3.04 11.34
N LEU A 36 4.84 -3.54 10.19
CA LEU A 36 6.11 -3.15 9.57
C LEU A 36 6.10 -1.66 9.19
N LEU A 37 4.97 -1.17 8.67
CA LEU A 37 4.80 0.25 8.34
C LEU A 37 4.86 1.13 9.59
N TYR A 38 4.19 0.72 10.68
CA TYR A 38 4.25 1.43 11.97
C TYR A 38 5.67 1.48 12.55
N GLN A 39 6.46 0.41 12.35
CA GLN A 39 7.86 0.34 12.76
C GLN A 39 8.82 1.09 11.82
N GLY A 40 8.34 1.62 10.68
CA GLY A 40 9.17 2.35 9.71
C GLY A 40 9.86 1.47 8.67
N PHE A 41 9.60 0.16 8.64
CA PHE A 41 10.12 -0.77 7.64
C PHE A 41 9.31 -0.72 6.34
N VAL A 42 9.32 0.46 5.69
CA VAL A 42 8.41 0.79 4.58
C VAL A 42 8.57 -0.14 3.37
N HIS A 43 9.80 -0.53 3.00
CA HIS A 43 10.03 -1.45 1.88
C HIS A 43 9.40 -2.82 2.12
N TYR A 44 9.54 -3.37 3.33
CA TYR A 44 8.97 -4.66 3.67
C TYR A 44 7.44 -4.62 3.79
N ALA A 45 6.89 -3.52 4.30
CA ALA A 45 5.45 -3.31 4.30
C ALA A 45 4.89 -3.29 2.86
N LEU A 46 5.57 -2.60 1.94
CA LEU A 46 5.21 -2.58 0.53
C LEU A 46 5.20 -4.01 -0.06
N ASP A 47 6.24 -4.80 0.21
CA ASP A 47 6.31 -6.19 -0.26
C ASP A 47 5.16 -7.05 0.26
N MET A 48 4.72 -6.82 1.50
CA MET A 48 3.57 -7.55 2.06
C MET A 48 2.26 -7.17 1.36
N TYR A 49 2.01 -5.87 1.15
CA TYR A 49 0.80 -5.42 0.46
C TYR A 49 0.77 -5.89 -1.01
N LEU A 50 1.89 -5.78 -1.73
CA LEU A 50 2.00 -6.26 -3.11
C LEU A 50 1.81 -7.77 -3.21
N PHE A 51 2.37 -8.53 -2.25
CA PHE A 51 2.14 -9.97 -2.18
C PHE A 51 0.67 -10.31 -2.01
N GLN A 52 -0.04 -9.61 -1.11
CA GLN A 52 -1.46 -9.83 -0.89
C GLN A 52 -2.32 -9.42 -2.09
N ILE A 53 -2.00 -8.29 -2.74
CA ILE A 53 -2.63 -7.87 -3.99
C ILE A 53 -2.49 -8.97 -5.05
N ASN A 54 -1.28 -9.50 -5.26
CA ASN A 54 -1.02 -10.53 -6.25
C ASN A 54 -1.75 -11.85 -5.95
N ARG A 55 -1.94 -12.20 -4.67
CA ARG A 55 -2.80 -13.34 -4.27
C ARG A 55 -4.28 -13.07 -4.52
N GLY A 56 -4.77 -11.87 -4.20
CA GLY A 56 -6.16 -11.46 -4.42
C GLY A 56 -6.55 -11.30 -5.89
N VAL A 57 -5.59 -11.23 -6.82
CA VAL A 57 -5.88 -11.35 -8.26
C VAL A 57 -6.30 -12.79 -8.63
N GLN A 58 -6.01 -13.78 -7.79
CA GLN A 58 -6.34 -15.20 -8.02
C GLN A 58 -7.59 -15.70 -7.26
N GLY A 59 -8.27 -14.85 -6.46
CA GLY A 59 -9.46 -15.21 -5.68
C GLY A 59 -10.28 -13.98 -5.26
N GLU A 60 -11.55 -14.17 -4.87
CA GLU A 60 -12.58 -13.11 -4.72
C GLU A 60 -12.11 -11.79 -4.04
N TYR A 61 -12.31 -10.70 -4.80
CA TYR A 61 -12.19 -9.27 -4.45
C TYR A 61 -10.79 -8.73 -4.11
N PRO A 62 -10.03 -8.23 -5.12
CA PRO A 62 -9.00 -7.22 -4.91
C PRO A 62 -9.52 -6.06 -4.05
N CYS A 63 -8.95 -5.91 -2.85
CA CYS A 63 -9.36 -4.89 -1.89
C CYS A 63 -8.62 -3.58 -2.19
N GLY A 64 -9.36 -2.52 -2.52
CA GLY A 64 -8.77 -1.21 -2.78
C GLY A 64 -7.99 -0.64 -1.58
N GLU A 65 -8.24 -1.11 -0.36
CA GLU A 65 -7.45 -0.76 0.83
C GLU A 65 -5.98 -1.17 0.68
N TYR A 66 -5.70 -2.37 0.16
CA TYR A 66 -4.31 -2.85 0.02
C TYR A 66 -3.55 -2.03 -1.01
N TYR A 67 -4.21 -1.63 -2.09
CA TYR A 67 -3.66 -0.69 -3.05
C TYR A 67 -3.41 0.68 -2.43
N CYS A 68 -4.30 1.17 -1.56
CA CYS A 68 -4.07 2.44 -0.86
C CYS A 68 -2.84 2.35 0.06
N LYS A 69 -2.74 1.29 0.86
CA LYS A 69 -1.59 1.03 1.75
C LYS A 69 -0.27 0.90 0.96
N ALA A 70 -0.28 0.16 -0.15
CA ALA A 70 0.87 0.07 -1.05
C ALA A 70 1.25 1.45 -1.65
N GLY A 71 0.26 2.23 -2.08
CA GLY A 71 0.49 3.58 -2.61
C GLY A 71 1.10 4.53 -1.58
N PHE A 72 0.65 4.45 -0.33
CA PHE A 72 1.25 5.21 0.77
C PHE A 72 2.71 4.80 1.02
N CYS A 73 3.02 3.50 0.98
CA CYS A 73 4.41 3.03 1.05
C CYS A 73 5.25 3.58 -0.10
N CYS A 74 4.79 3.52 -1.36
CA CYS A 74 5.50 4.10 -2.50
C CYS A 74 5.76 5.61 -2.30
N TYR A 75 4.77 6.36 -1.81
CA TYR A 75 4.94 7.78 -1.49
C TYR A 75 6.02 8.01 -0.42
N LYS A 76 6.01 7.22 0.67
CA LYS A 76 7.04 7.29 1.72
C LYS A 76 8.44 6.99 1.19
N LEU A 77 8.54 6.13 0.18
CA LEU A 77 9.79 5.80 -0.53
C LEU A 77 10.15 6.81 -1.63
N LYS A 78 9.38 7.91 -1.79
CA LYS A 78 9.52 8.91 -2.85
C LYS A 78 9.34 8.35 -4.28
N ASP A 79 8.77 7.15 -4.40
CA ASP A 79 8.30 6.61 -5.67
C ASP A 79 6.89 7.14 -5.98
N PHE A 80 6.84 8.38 -6.47
CA PHE A 80 5.58 9.05 -6.78
C PHE A 80 4.82 8.41 -7.95
N SER A 81 5.53 7.75 -8.88
CA SER A 81 4.90 7.04 -10.00
C SER A 81 4.20 5.77 -9.52
N GLY A 82 4.86 4.98 -8.67
CA GLY A 82 4.27 3.83 -7.99
C GLY A 82 3.10 4.22 -7.11
N ALA A 83 3.22 5.32 -6.35
CA ALA A 83 2.15 5.84 -5.50
C ALA A 83 0.87 6.13 -6.30
N ILE A 84 0.98 6.89 -7.39
CA ILE A 84 -0.18 7.24 -8.23
C ILE A 84 -0.80 6.02 -8.91
N THR A 85 0.03 5.09 -9.35
CA THR A 85 -0.46 3.83 -9.94
C THR A 85 -1.29 3.06 -8.91
N CYS A 86 -0.79 2.93 -7.68
CA CYS A 86 -1.49 2.23 -6.61
C CYS A 86 -2.75 2.96 -6.17
N PHE A 87 -2.73 4.29 -5.99
CA PHE A 87 -3.93 5.06 -5.62
C PHE A 87 -5.00 5.00 -6.71
N GLY A 88 -4.63 5.03 -7.99
CA GLY A 88 -5.57 4.84 -9.09
C GLY A 88 -6.25 3.46 -9.06
N GLN A 89 -5.49 2.40 -8.75
CA GLN A 89 -6.05 1.06 -8.56
C GLN A 89 -6.98 1.00 -7.33
N ALA A 90 -6.57 1.59 -6.21
CA ALA A 90 -7.43 1.69 -5.02
C ALA A 90 -8.77 2.35 -5.35
N LEU A 91 -8.74 3.45 -6.11
CA LEU A 91 -9.95 4.12 -6.59
C LEU A 91 -10.77 3.23 -7.53
N THR A 92 -10.13 2.51 -8.43
CA THR A 92 -10.80 1.57 -9.35
C THR A 92 -11.54 0.46 -8.60
N TYR A 93 -10.98 -0.03 -7.49
CA TYR A 93 -11.60 -1.04 -6.62
C TYR A 93 -12.55 -0.46 -5.55
N GLY A 94 -12.98 0.79 -5.70
CA GLY A 94 -14.02 1.39 -4.85
C GLY A 94 -13.54 1.89 -3.49
N TYR A 95 -12.23 1.94 -3.22
CA TYR A 95 -11.71 2.55 -2.00
C TYR A 95 -11.91 4.06 -2.04
N ARG A 96 -12.69 4.61 -1.10
CA ARG A 96 -13.08 6.03 -1.06
C ARG A 96 -12.83 6.70 0.28
N ASN A 97 -11.99 6.11 1.13
CA ASN A 97 -11.65 6.75 2.38
C ASN A 97 -10.98 8.11 2.10
N HIS A 98 -11.30 9.13 2.91
CA HIS A 98 -10.85 10.51 2.73
C HIS A 98 -9.33 10.61 2.60
N ASP A 99 -8.61 9.74 3.32
CA ASP A 99 -7.16 9.64 3.36
C ASP A 99 -6.53 9.56 1.95
N ILE A 100 -7.19 8.90 0.98
CA ILE A 100 -6.60 8.76 -0.37
C ILE A 100 -6.45 10.10 -1.09
N PHE A 101 -7.39 11.03 -0.91
CA PHE A 101 -7.32 12.34 -1.54
C PHE A 101 -6.27 13.23 -0.86
N GLU A 102 -6.07 13.08 0.45
CA GLU A 102 -4.96 13.71 1.15
C GLU A 102 -3.61 13.16 0.67
N PHE A 103 -3.48 11.85 0.47
CA PHE A 103 -2.25 11.26 -0.05
C PHE A 103 -1.94 11.71 -1.47
N LEU A 104 -2.95 11.82 -2.33
CA LEU A 104 -2.81 12.39 -3.68
C LEU A 104 -2.35 13.86 -3.62
N GLU A 105 -2.86 14.63 -2.67
CA GLU A 105 -2.41 16.01 -2.44
C GLU A 105 -0.94 16.06 -1.98
N TRP A 106 -0.53 15.18 -1.07
CA TRP A 106 0.87 15.12 -0.64
C TRP A 106 1.82 14.75 -1.78
N VAL A 107 1.42 13.82 -2.66
CA VAL A 107 2.18 13.50 -3.87
C VAL A 107 2.27 14.72 -4.79
N TYR A 108 1.13 15.40 -5.03
CA TYR A 108 1.10 16.59 -5.89
C TYR A 108 2.03 17.70 -5.39
N GLN A 109 2.06 17.96 -4.09
CA GLN A 109 2.87 19.01 -3.47
C GLN A 109 4.37 18.70 -3.46
N GLN A 110 4.75 17.42 -3.39
CA GLN A 110 6.15 17.01 -3.22
C GLN A 110 6.82 16.46 -4.47
N CYS A 111 6.05 16.23 -5.54
CA CYS A 111 6.58 15.78 -6.81
C CYS A 111 6.83 16.98 -7.73
N ASP A 112 8.00 17.07 -8.35
CA ASP A 112 8.29 18.11 -9.35
C ASP A 112 7.86 17.72 -10.77
N ASN A 113 7.43 16.47 -10.98
CA ASN A 113 7.05 15.96 -12.29
C ASN A 113 5.62 16.37 -12.65
N GLU A 114 5.49 17.27 -13.61
CA GLU A 114 4.20 17.79 -14.08
C GLU A 114 3.24 16.71 -14.61
N VAL A 115 3.75 15.63 -15.21
CA VAL A 115 2.91 14.51 -15.67
C VAL A 115 2.28 13.77 -14.48
N ILE A 116 3.03 13.61 -13.39
CA ILE A 116 2.52 12.99 -12.16
C ILE A 116 1.51 13.91 -11.48
N LYS A 117 1.79 15.22 -11.43
CA LYS A 117 0.85 16.22 -10.89
C LYS A 117 -0.48 16.22 -11.64
N GLU A 118 -0.44 16.19 -12.98
CA GLU A 118 -1.65 16.13 -13.79
C GLU A 118 -2.47 14.86 -13.49
N LYS A 119 -1.81 13.71 -13.36
CA LYS A 119 -2.48 12.47 -12.93
C LYS A 119 -3.12 12.58 -11.54
N CYS A 120 -2.47 13.24 -10.58
CA CYS A 120 -3.06 13.51 -9.26
C CYS A 120 -4.36 14.32 -9.42
N HIS A 121 -4.33 15.37 -10.23
CA HIS A 121 -5.49 16.24 -10.47
C HIS A 121 -6.65 15.46 -11.10
N ILE A 122 -6.37 14.64 -12.13
CA ILE A 122 -7.38 13.77 -12.76
C ILE A 122 -8.00 12.83 -11.71
N LEU A 123 -7.19 12.10 -10.94
CA LEU A 123 -7.70 11.15 -9.94
C LEU A 123 -8.55 11.81 -8.84
N LYS A 124 -8.27 13.08 -8.51
CA LYS A 124 -9.05 13.85 -7.53
C LYS A 124 -10.39 14.37 -8.08
N THR A 125 -10.47 14.63 -9.38
CA THR A 125 -11.62 15.30 -10.02
C THR A 125 -12.52 14.37 -10.81
N ASP A 126 -12.06 13.15 -11.10
CA ASP A 126 -12.82 12.19 -11.88
C ASP A 126 -14.04 11.66 -11.08
N ASN A 127 -15.22 12.14 -11.51
CA ASN A 127 -16.51 11.76 -10.95
C ASN A 127 -16.91 10.31 -11.26
N SER A 128 -16.21 9.61 -12.16
CA SER A 128 -16.45 8.18 -12.42
C SER A 128 -16.23 7.31 -11.17
N TYR A 129 -15.43 7.80 -10.24
CA TYR A 129 -15.18 7.17 -8.96
C TYR A 129 -16.22 7.57 -7.89
N ILE A 130 -16.94 8.68 -8.04
CA ILE A 130 -17.75 9.33 -6.98
C ILE A 130 -19.22 8.83 -6.95
N ARG A 131 -19.70 8.13 -7.98
CA ARG A 131 -21.10 7.66 -8.05
C ARG A 131 -21.22 6.16 -8.29
N LYS A 132 -21.34 5.37 -7.22
CA LYS A 132 -22.18 4.16 -7.17
C LYS A 132 -22.74 4.00 -5.77
#